data_AF-A0A1G9ME06-F1
#
_entry.id   AF-A0A1G9ME06-F1
#
_cell.length_a   1.000
_cell.length_b   1.000
_cell.length_c   1.000
_cell.angle_alpha   90.00
_cell.angle_beta   90.00
_cell.angle_gamma   90.00
#
_symmetry.space_group_name_H-M   'P 1'
#
loop_
_entity.id
_entity.type
_entity.pdbx_description
1 polymer ?
#
loop_
_entity_poly.entity_id
_entity_poly.type
_entity_poly.pdbx_seq_one_letter_code
_entity_poly.pdbx_strand_id
1 'polypeptide(L)'
;MRHGSKPTIRDVAETAGVSLTTVSYVLSGRSGGTTRISQATQDRVHSAVRELGYVANRAARGMRRGRTELVAVAVADLEQPRDRAIATLLAGILPEHGYQAVILLGGSWRQFMLSGGADGVIHTCAPDAGDDSGTADHAGTMAELAGRGMAQVLITDDAGAGSLAVQGGYDVVPAGTDTPAVLAERAIALLLARLRS
;
A
#
# COMPACT_ATOMS: atom_id res chain seq x y z
N MET A 1 -27.50 -22.38 16.30
CA MET A 1 -26.37 -22.41 15.34
C MET A 1 -25.45 -21.26 15.69
N ARG A 2 -24.22 -21.50 16.17
CA ARG A 2 -23.26 -20.41 16.42
C ARG A 2 -22.86 -19.84 15.06
N HIS A 3 -23.02 -18.54 14.85
CA HIS A 3 -22.44 -17.85 13.69
C HIS A 3 -20.97 -18.26 13.61
N GLY A 4 -20.55 -18.83 12.48
CA GLY A 4 -19.18 -19.29 12.26
C GLY A 4 -18.22 -18.13 12.42
N SER A 5 -17.66 -17.96 13.62
CA SER A 5 -16.67 -16.92 13.86
C SER A 5 -15.45 -17.25 13.01
N LYS A 6 -15.06 -16.31 12.15
CA LYS A 6 -13.81 -16.42 11.39
C LYS A 6 -12.69 -16.85 12.35
N PRO A 7 -11.91 -17.87 12.00
CA PRO A 7 -10.77 -18.29 12.80
C PRO A 7 -9.91 -17.08 13.16
N THR A 8 -9.42 -17.06 14.39
CA THR A 8 -8.59 -15.99 14.94
C THR A 8 -7.16 -16.48 15.12
N ILE A 9 -6.24 -15.54 15.34
CA ILE A 9 -4.84 -15.87 15.66
C ILE A 9 -4.70 -16.67 16.98
N ARG A 10 -5.69 -16.58 17.88
CA ARG A 10 -5.72 -17.37 19.11
C ARG A 10 -6.04 -18.83 18.82
N ASP A 11 -7.00 -19.09 17.94
CA ASP A 11 -7.35 -20.44 17.51
C ASP A 11 -6.16 -21.12 16.84
N VAL A 12 -5.40 -20.39 16.01
CA VAL A 12 -4.15 -20.88 15.41
C VAL A 12 -3.10 -21.24 16.48
N ALA A 13 -2.96 -20.42 17.52
CA ALA A 13 -1.99 -20.66 18.59
C ALA A 13 -2.34 -21.92 19.39
N GLU A 14 -3.63 -22.12 19.66
CA GLU A 14 -4.16 -23.30 20.34
C GLU A 14 -3.95 -24.57 19.50
N THR A 15 -4.37 -24.57 18.23
CA THR A 15 -4.18 -25.71 17.31
C THR A 15 -2.71 -26.05 17.08
N ALA A 16 -1.83 -25.04 16.97
CA ALA A 16 -0.40 -25.28 16.79
C ALA A 16 0.33 -25.65 18.09
N GLY A 17 -0.30 -25.48 19.27
CA GLY A 17 0.31 -25.73 20.57
C GLY A 17 1.48 -24.80 20.88
N VAL A 18 1.32 -23.50 20.59
CA VAL A 18 2.36 -22.48 20.82
C VAL A 18 1.76 -21.19 21.37
N SER A 19 2.61 -20.27 21.84
CA SER A 19 2.13 -18.96 22.30
C SER A 19 1.62 -18.09 21.13
N LEU A 20 0.69 -17.18 21.43
CA LEU A 20 0.22 -16.17 20.48
C LEU A 20 1.37 -15.34 19.88
N THR A 21 2.36 -15.03 20.70
CA THR A 21 3.57 -14.31 20.32
C THR A 21 4.40 -15.10 19.31
N THR A 22 4.53 -16.42 19.51
CA THR A 22 5.20 -17.33 18.56
C THR A 22 4.50 -17.34 17.22
N VAL A 23 3.16 -17.49 17.20
CA VAL A 23 2.38 -17.41 15.94
C VAL A 23 2.58 -16.07 15.26
N SER A 24 2.52 -14.96 16.01
CA SER A 24 2.74 -13.62 15.45
C SER A 24 4.12 -13.45 14.82
N TYR A 25 5.18 -13.99 15.44
CA TYR A 25 6.52 -13.95 14.88
C TYR A 25 6.66 -14.80 13.61
N VAL A 26 6.11 -16.02 13.62
CA VAL A 26 6.09 -16.92 12.45
C VAL A 26 5.38 -16.27 11.27
N LEU A 27 4.15 -15.76 11.49
CA LEU A 27 3.35 -15.13 10.44
C LEU A 27 3.87 -13.75 9.99
N SER A 28 4.78 -13.14 10.76
CA SER A 28 5.43 -11.88 10.39
C SER A 28 6.79 -12.07 9.72
N GLY A 29 7.23 -13.32 9.49
CA GLY A 29 8.56 -13.61 8.90
C GLY A 29 9.75 -13.28 9.80
N ARG A 30 9.53 -12.99 11.09
CA ARG A 30 10.58 -12.62 12.06
C ARG A 30 11.26 -13.82 12.73
N SER A 31 10.95 -15.03 12.28
CA SER A 31 11.44 -16.32 12.82
C SER A 31 12.95 -16.55 12.66
N GLY A 32 13.59 -15.82 11.73
CA GLY A 32 15.03 -15.93 11.44
C GLY A 32 15.91 -14.91 12.18
N GLY A 33 15.32 -13.97 12.92
CA GLY A 33 16.04 -12.91 13.65
C GLY A 33 16.33 -13.24 15.13
N THR A 34 16.18 -12.25 16.02
CA THR A 34 16.48 -12.34 17.47
C THR A 34 15.76 -13.46 18.21
N THR A 35 14.62 -13.92 17.69
CA THR A 35 13.86 -15.07 18.22
C THR A 35 13.98 -16.23 17.24
N ARG A 36 14.93 -17.14 17.50
CA ARG A 36 15.15 -18.32 16.66
C ARG A 36 14.05 -19.36 16.91
N ILE A 37 13.04 -19.41 16.03
CA ILE A 37 11.94 -20.38 16.11
C ILE A 37 12.32 -21.61 15.28
N SER A 38 12.27 -22.80 15.87
CA SER A 38 12.62 -24.04 15.16
C SER A 38 11.74 -24.28 13.94
N GLN A 39 12.30 -24.88 12.88
CA GLN A 39 11.55 -25.19 11.66
C GLN A 39 10.30 -26.02 11.95
N ALA A 40 10.43 -27.05 12.79
CA ALA A 40 9.30 -27.86 13.25
C ALA A 40 8.17 -27.05 13.91
N THR A 41 8.49 -25.95 14.59
CA THR A 41 7.47 -25.06 15.17
C THR A 41 6.83 -24.16 14.12
N GLN A 42 7.61 -23.68 13.15
CA GLN A 42 7.07 -22.93 12.01
C GLN A 42 6.10 -23.80 11.21
N ASP A 43 6.47 -25.05 10.95
CA ASP A 43 5.66 -26.01 10.18
C ASP A 43 4.34 -26.33 10.87
N ARG A 44 4.33 -26.48 12.21
CA ARG A 44 3.10 -26.64 13.01
C ARG A 44 2.18 -25.44 12.88
N VAL A 45 2.72 -24.22 12.99
CA VAL A 45 1.93 -22.98 12.83
C VAL A 45 1.35 -22.89 11.42
N HIS A 46 2.15 -23.12 10.38
CA HIS A 46 1.67 -23.09 9.00
C HIS A 46 0.63 -24.18 8.71
N SER A 47 0.72 -25.33 9.36
CA SER A 47 -0.28 -26.40 9.24
C SER A 47 -1.59 -26.04 9.91
N ALA A 48 -1.55 -25.51 11.14
CA ALA A 48 -2.73 -25.01 11.85
C ALA A 48 -3.44 -23.87 11.08
N VAL A 49 -2.67 -22.96 10.47
CA VAL A 49 -3.22 -21.89 9.62
C VAL A 49 -3.98 -22.47 8.42
N ARG A 50 -3.41 -23.47 7.74
CA ARG A 50 -4.06 -24.13 6.58
C ARG A 50 -5.30 -24.90 7.01
N GLU A 51 -5.22 -25.65 8.10
CA GLU A 51 -6.33 -26.44 8.64
C GLU A 51 -7.52 -25.57 9.02
N LEU A 52 -7.26 -24.46 9.71
CA LEU A 52 -8.31 -23.54 10.13
C LEU A 52 -8.79 -22.62 9.00
N GLY A 53 -8.07 -22.51 7.88
CA GLY A 53 -8.32 -21.47 6.87
C GLY A 53 -8.12 -20.06 7.40
N TYR A 54 -7.22 -19.87 8.39
CA TYR A 54 -6.96 -18.58 8.99
C TYR A 54 -6.27 -17.64 8.01
N VAL A 55 -6.87 -16.47 7.76
CA VAL A 55 -6.24 -15.38 7.01
C VAL A 55 -6.02 -14.22 7.95
N ALA A 56 -4.76 -13.85 8.15
CA ALA A 56 -4.40 -12.79 9.07
C ALA A 56 -4.96 -11.43 8.61
N ASN A 57 -5.84 -10.86 9.44
CA ASN A 57 -6.46 -9.56 9.19
C ASN A 57 -5.39 -8.45 9.12
N ARG A 58 -5.15 -7.93 7.92
CA ARG A 58 -4.16 -6.85 7.69
C ARG A 58 -4.58 -5.53 8.32
N ALA A 59 -5.86 -5.17 8.34
CA ALA A 59 -6.32 -3.96 9.02
C ALA A 59 -6.00 -4.00 10.53
N ALA A 60 -6.17 -5.15 11.17
CA ALA A 60 -5.78 -5.35 12.57
C ALA A 60 -4.25 -5.32 12.79
N ARG A 61 -3.46 -5.82 11.82
CA ARG A 61 -2.00 -5.67 11.83
C ARG A 61 -1.58 -4.21 11.68
N GLY A 62 -2.26 -3.47 10.80
CA GLY A 62 -1.92 -2.09 10.53
C GLY A 62 -2.26 -1.13 11.65
N MET A 63 -3.38 -1.34 12.35
CA MET A 63 -3.68 -0.60 13.58
C MET A 63 -2.62 -0.82 14.67
N ARG A 64 -2.06 -2.04 14.77
CA ARG A 64 -1.05 -2.37 15.79
C ARG A 64 0.36 -1.86 15.43
N ARG A 65 0.62 -1.62 14.14
CA ARG A 65 1.92 -1.13 13.62
C ARG A 65 1.88 0.34 13.19
N GLY A 66 0.70 0.98 13.16
CA GLY A 66 0.49 2.30 12.59
C GLY A 66 0.62 2.38 11.06
N ARG A 67 0.57 1.24 10.35
CA ARG A 67 0.79 1.13 8.88
C ARG A 67 -0.09 0.06 8.25
N THR A 68 -0.88 0.41 7.25
CA THR A 68 -1.80 -0.47 6.51
C THR A 68 -1.13 -1.56 5.68
N GLU A 69 0.16 -1.39 5.31
CA GLU A 69 0.85 -2.22 4.31
C GLU A 69 0.17 -2.15 2.93
N LEU A 70 -0.59 -1.07 2.67
CA LEU A 70 -1.26 -0.79 1.41
C LEU A 70 -0.67 0.46 0.76
N VAL A 71 -0.58 0.42 -0.57
CA VAL A 71 -0.26 1.58 -1.40
C VAL A 71 -1.39 1.80 -2.38
N ALA A 72 -1.94 3.01 -2.39
CA ALA A 72 -2.92 3.41 -3.38
C ALA A 72 -2.22 3.64 -4.73
N VAL A 73 -2.78 3.08 -5.79
CA VAL A 73 -2.37 3.33 -7.18
C VAL A 73 -3.55 3.98 -7.88
N ALA A 74 -3.51 5.30 -8.01
CA ALA A 74 -4.60 6.05 -8.62
C ALA A 74 -4.30 6.38 -10.08
N VAL A 75 -5.15 5.92 -10.98
CA VAL A 75 -5.01 6.17 -12.42
C VAL A 75 -6.25 6.86 -12.96
N ALA A 76 -6.09 7.61 -14.05
CA ALA A 76 -7.22 8.31 -14.66
C ALA A 76 -8.18 7.31 -15.28
N ASP A 77 -7.65 6.40 -16.10
CA ASP A 77 -8.44 5.49 -16.92
C ASP A 77 -7.62 4.25 -17.32
N LEU A 78 -8.16 3.05 -17.06
CA LEU A 78 -7.51 1.79 -17.44
C LEU A 78 -7.65 1.45 -18.93
N GLU A 79 -8.48 2.16 -19.68
CA GLU A 79 -8.49 2.06 -21.15
C GLU A 79 -7.24 2.69 -21.75
N GLN A 80 -6.64 3.68 -21.07
CA GLN A 80 -5.40 4.30 -21.50
C GLN A 80 -4.23 3.31 -21.35
N PRO A 81 -3.49 2.97 -22.43
CA PRO A 81 -2.46 1.95 -22.39
C PRO A 81 -1.36 2.21 -21.35
N ARG A 82 -1.00 3.48 -21.13
CA ARG A 82 0.00 3.88 -20.15
C ARG A 82 -0.47 3.63 -18.72
N ASP A 83 -1.65 4.11 -18.37
CA ASP A 83 -2.22 3.97 -17.03
C ASP A 83 -2.43 2.49 -16.68
N ARG A 84 -2.95 1.71 -17.64
CA ARG A 84 -3.07 0.25 -17.50
C ARG A 84 -1.71 -0.41 -17.24
N ALA A 85 -0.69 -0.04 -18.01
CA ALA A 85 0.65 -0.62 -17.86
C ALA A 85 1.25 -0.26 -16.49
N ILE A 86 1.17 1.01 -16.08
CA ILE A 86 1.66 1.48 -14.77
C ILE A 86 0.93 0.74 -13.64
N ALA A 87 -0.40 0.69 -13.66
CA ALA A 87 -1.17 0.00 -12.63
C ALA A 87 -0.80 -1.49 -12.52
N THR A 88 -0.62 -2.16 -13.65
CA THR A 88 -0.21 -3.56 -13.71
C THR A 88 1.18 -3.78 -13.14
N LEU A 89 2.14 -2.94 -13.52
CA LEU A 89 3.53 -3.03 -13.06
C LEU A 89 3.63 -2.77 -11.56
N LEU A 90 3.01 -1.69 -11.07
CA LEU A 90 3.00 -1.35 -9.65
C LEU A 90 2.34 -2.46 -8.81
N ALA A 91 1.24 -3.04 -9.28
CA ALA A 91 0.59 -4.18 -8.62
C ALA A 91 1.48 -5.42 -8.55
N GLY A 92 2.39 -5.61 -9.52
CA GLY A 92 3.37 -6.69 -9.53
C GLY A 92 4.57 -6.45 -8.61
N ILE A 93 5.10 -5.22 -8.56
CA ILE A 93 6.36 -4.91 -7.86
C ILE A 93 6.13 -4.60 -6.37
N LEU A 94 5.04 -3.91 -6.00
CA LEU A 94 4.77 -3.54 -4.60
C LEU A 94 4.78 -4.73 -3.61
N PRO A 95 4.24 -5.92 -3.95
CA PRO A 95 4.30 -7.10 -3.10
C PRO A 95 5.71 -7.54 -2.72
N GLU A 96 6.68 -7.37 -3.62
CA GLU A 96 8.09 -7.70 -3.35
C GLU A 96 8.69 -6.83 -2.24
N HIS A 97 8.11 -5.65 -2.01
CA HIS A 97 8.47 -4.72 -0.95
C HIS A 97 7.56 -4.78 0.28
N GLY A 98 6.67 -5.79 0.36
CA GLY A 98 5.77 -5.98 1.49
C GLY A 98 4.53 -5.09 1.48
N TYR A 99 4.25 -4.41 0.37
CA TYR A 99 3.06 -3.58 0.18
C TYR A 99 2.09 -4.24 -0.79
N GLN A 100 0.79 -4.03 -0.62
CA GLN A 100 -0.19 -4.45 -1.63
C GLN A 100 -0.80 -3.23 -2.30
N ALA A 101 -0.91 -3.30 -3.63
CA ALA A 101 -1.54 -2.25 -4.41
C ALA A 101 -3.07 -2.27 -4.23
N VAL A 102 -3.66 -1.10 -4.05
CA VAL A 102 -5.10 -0.86 -4.20
C VAL A 102 -5.27 0.07 -5.38
N ILE A 103 -5.85 -0.44 -6.47
CA ILE A 103 -6.07 0.36 -7.69
C ILE A 103 -7.34 1.19 -7.51
N LEU A 104 -7.22 2.50 -7.70
CA LEU A 104 -8.30 3.47 -7.62
C LEU A 104 -8.41 4.18 -8.97
N LEU A 105 -9.63 4.40 -9.44
CA LEU A 105 -9.89 5.04 -10.74
C LEU A 105 -10.49 6.43 -10.54
N GLY A 106 -10.04 7.39 -11.35
CA GLY A 106 -10.49 8.77 -11.28
C GLY A 106 -9.97 9.53 -10.05
N GLY A 107 -10.64 10.62 -9.68
CA GLY A 107 -10.16 11.56 -8.66
C GLY A 107 -10.44 11.22 -7.19
N SER A 108 -11.34 10.27 -6.89
CA SER A 108 -11.89 10.07 -5.54
C SER A 108 -10.95 9.43 -4.51
N TRP A 109 -9.68 9.20 -4.87
CA TRP A 109 -8.69 8.58 -4.01
C TRP A 109 -8.23 9.46 -2.84
N ARG A 110 -8.46 10.79 -2.90
CA ARG A 110 -8.19 11.71 -1.79
C ARG A 110 -8.86 11.25 -0.49
N GLN A 111 -10.16 10.97 -0.54
CA GLN A 111 -10.94 10.54 0.63
C GLN A 111 -10.47 9.18 1.17
N PHE A 112 -10.03 8.29 0.28
CA PHE A 112 -9.44 7.01 0.67
C PHE A 112 -8.15 7.21 1.46
N MET A 113 -7.26 8.10 1.00
CA MET A 113 -6.04 8.45 1.72
C MET A 113 -6.33 9.11 3.08
N LEU A 114 -7.24 10.09 3.10
CA LEU A 114 -7.63 10.81 4.33
C LEU A 114 -8.28 9.93 5.39
N SER A 115 -8.93 8.84 4.99
CA SER A 115 -9.50 7.85 5.93
C SER A 115 -8.47 6.85 6.46
N GLY A 116 -7.20 6.97 6.07
CA GLY A 116 -6.13 6.04 6.46
C GLY A 116 -6.20 4.71 5.71
N GLY A 117 -6.72 4.73 4.47
CA GLY A 117 -6.87 3.53 3.65
C GLY A 117 -5.57 2.96 3.11
N ALA A 118 -4.51 3.77 3.00
CA ALA A 118 -3.18 3.35 2.56
C ALA A 118 -2.07 4.18 3.21
N ASP A 119 -0.85 3.64 3.19
CA ASP A 119 0.34 4.29 3.76
C ASP A 119 0.93 5.35 2.80
N GLY A 120 0.64 5.22 1.51
CA GLY A 120 1.09 6.15 0.48
C GLY A 120 0.35 5.95 -0.84
N VAL A 121 0.59 6.85 -1.79
CA VAL A 121 -0.08 6.88 -3.09
C VAL A 121 0.90 7.15 -4.24
N ILE A 122 0.76 6.37 -5.31
CA ILE A 122 1.33 6.69 -6.63
C ILE A 122 0.15 7.03 -7.55
N HIS A 123 0.19 8.17 -8.22
CA HIS A 123 -0.92 8.61 -9.04
C HIS A 123 -0.49 9.20 -10.38
N THR A 124 -1.27 8.93 -11.44
CA THR A 124 -1.11 9.54 -12.77
C THR A 124 -2.15 10.63 -13.03
N CYS A 125 -3.16 10.74 -12.18
CA CYS A 125 -4.26 11.68 -12.27
C CYS A 125 -4.29 12.62 -11.08
N ALA A 126 -4.81 13.82 -11.29
CA ALA A 126 -5.15 14.71 -10.19
C ALA A 126 -6.23 14.08 -9.30
N PRO A 127 -6.13 14.22 -7.96
CA PRO A 127 -7.28 13.99 -7.10
C PRO A 127 -8.43 14.92 -7.51
N ASP A 128 -9.66 14.44 -7.35
CA ASP A 128 -10.89 15.19 -7.63
C ASP A 128 -11.05 15.62 -9.12
N ALA A 129 -10.37 14.92 -10.04
CA ALA A 129 -10.62 15.00 -11.48
C ALA A 129 -11.92 14.24 -11.82
N GLY A 130 -13.07 14.88 -11.62
CA GLY A 130 -14.37 14.30 -11.99
C GLY A 130 -15.59 14.91 -11.30
N ASP A 131 -15.39 15.76 -10.31
CA ASP A 131 -16.46 16.39 -9.54
C ASP A 131 -16.78 17.79 -10.10
N ASP A 132 -18.04 18.00 -10.47
CA ASP A 132 -18.61 19.28 -10.91
C ASP A 132 -18.52 20.39 -9.84
N SER A 133 -18.01 20.09 -8.64
CA SER A 133 -17.59 21.07 -7.65
C SER A 133 -16.22 21.65 -8.02
N GLY A 134 -16.24 22.50 -9.06
CA GLY A 134 -15.21 23.44 -9.51
C GLY A 134 -13.80 23.27 -8.99
N THR A 135 -12.86 22.92 -9.89
CA THR A 135 -11.41 23.13 -9.76
C THR A 135 -10.94 23.03 -8.31
N ALA A 136 -11.05 21.84 -7.71
CA ALA A 136 -10.35 21.58 -6.46
C ALA A 136 -8.87 21.91 -6.69
N ASP A 137 -8.31 22.77 -5.83
CA ASP A 137 -6.93 23.20 -5.90
C ASP A 137 -6.02 21.97 -5.79
N HIS A 138 -5.60 21.43 -6.95
CA HIS A 138 -4.75 20.25 -7.05
C HIS A 138 -3.51 20.39 -6.17
N ALA A 139 -2.89 21.56 -6.18
CA ALA A 139 -1.73 21.87 -5.37
C ALA A 139 -2.08 21.91 -3.88
N GLY A 140 -3.20 22.51 -3.52
CA GLY A 140 -3.72 22.57 -2.15
C GLY A 140 -4.01 21.19 -1.56
N THR A 141 -4.70 20.32 -2.30
CA THR A 141 -4.97 18.93 -1.88
C THR A 141 -3.68 18.15 -1.68
N MET A 142 -2.73 18.28 -2.61
CA MET A 142 -1.45 17.60 -2.51
C MET A 142 -0.61 18.09 -1.34
N ALA A 143 -0.60 19.40 -1.08
CA ALA A 143 0.07 19.99 0.07
C ALA A 143 -0.58 19.58 1.41
N GLU A 144 -1.91 19.43 1.45
CA GLU A 144 -2.63 18.93 2.63
C GLU A 144 -2.19 17.50 2.98
N LEU A 145 -2.20 16.60 1.99
CA LEU A 145 -1.82 15.20 2.18
C LEU A 145 -0.35 15.09 2.61
N ALA A 146 0.55 15.87 1.99
CA ALA A 146 1.95 15.94 2.40
C ALA A 146 2.13 16.50 3.81
N GLY A 147 1.36 17.54 4.20
CA GLY A 147 1.37 18.11 5.56
C GLY A 147 0.92 17.12 6.64
N ARG A 148 0.15 16.10 6.25
CA ARG A 148 -0.23 14.95 7.11
C ARG A 148 0.83 13.84 7.13
N GLY A 149 1.96 14.03 6.44
CA GLY A 149 3.06 13.07 6.35
C GLY A 149 2.79 11.90 5.40
N MET A 150 1.80 12.01 4.51
CA MET A 150 1.49 10.93 3.57
C MET A 150 2.54 10.87 2.45
N ALA A 151 3.03 9.67 2.15
CA ALA A 151 3.96 9.46 1.05
C ALA A 151 3.21 9.54 -0.27
N GLN A 152 3.64 10.40 -1.18
CA GLN A 152 2.94 10.64 -2.44
C GLN A 152 3.92 10.87 -3.60
N VAL A 153 3.64 10.20 -4.72
CA VAL A 153 4.40 10.33 -5.97
C VAL A 153 3.44 10.55 -7.14
N LEU A 154 3.66 11.62 -7.89
CA LEU A 154 2.92 11.97 -9.10
C LEU A 154 3.72 11.57 -10.34
N ILE A 155 3.10 10.82 -11.27
CA ILE A 155 3.64 10.56 -12.60
C ILE A 155 2.90 11.45 -13.59
N THR A 156 3.59 12.38 -14.24
CA THR A 156 2.94 13.38 -15.12
C THR A 156 3.84 13.85 -16.25
N ASP A 157 3.24 14.26 -17.36
CA ASP A 157 3.93 14.96 -18.46
C ASP A 157 3.98 16.48 -18.25
N ASP A 158 3.26 17.00 -17.24
CA ASP A 158 3.23 18.43 -16.97
C ASP A 158 4.56 18.89 -16.37
N ALA A 159 5.34 19.62 -17.17
CA ALA A 159 6.61 20.20 -16.76
C ALA A 159 6.47 21.20 -15.59
N GLY A 160 5.28 21.79 -15.39
CA GLY A 160 4.98 22.69 -14.28
C GLY A 160 4.80 21.98 -12.93
N ALA A 161 4.48 20.69 -12.94
CA ALA A 161 4.21 19.90 -11.74
C ALA A 161 5.44 19.75 -10.83
N GLY A 162 6.66 19.79 -11.39
CA GLY A 162 7.89 19.67 -10.62
C GLY A 162 8.11 20.83 -9.63
N SER A 163 7.78 22.06 -10.03
CA SER A 163 7.90 23.24 -9.14
C SER A 163 6.87 23.20 -8.01
N LEU A 164 5.66 22.72 -8.31
CA LEU A 164 4.56 22.56 -7.33
C LEU A 164 4.85 21.44 -6.34
N ALA A 165 5.55 20.39 -6.77
CA ALA A 165 5.94 19.26 -5.93
C ALA A 165 6.94 19.62 -4.84
N VAL A 166 7.94 20.44 -5.18
CA VAL A 166 8.91 20.95 -4.20
C VAL A 166 8.24 21.84 -3.16
N GLN A 167 7.25 22.64 -3.56
CA GLN A 167 6.50 23.51 -2.63
C GLN A 167 5.47 22.72 -1.81
N GLY A 168 4.83 21.72 -2.40
CA GLY A 168 3.78 20.91 -1.80
C GLY A 168 4.30 19.68 -1.04
N GLY A 169 5.61 19.44 -1.00
CA GLY A 169 6.20 18.36 -0.22
C GLY A 169 5.95 16.96 -0.79
N TYR A 170 5.90 16.80 -2.12
CA TYR A 170 5.72 15.52 -2.80
C TYR A 170 6.72 15.28 -3.92
N ASP A 171 6.81 14.05 -4.40
CA ASP A 171 7.78 13.69 -5.43
C ASP A 171 7.08 13.56 -6.79
N VAL A 172 7.79 13.95 -7.86
CA VAL A 172 7.28 13.87 -9.24
C VAL A 172 8.23 13.02 -10.08
N VAL A 173 7.63 12.12 -10.85
CA VAL A 173 8.28 11.40 -11.94
C VAL A 173 7.77 12.00 -13.25
N PRO A 174 8.60 12.79 -13.96
CA PRO A 174 8.23 13.25 -15.29
C PRO A 174 8.11 12.04 -16.23
N ALA A 175 6.96 11.92 -16.91
CA ALA A 175 6.67 10.80 -17.78
C ALA A 175 7.47 10.87 -19.10
N GLY A 176 7.34 11.96 -19.85
CA GLY A 176 8.17 12.21 -21.02
C GLY A 176 8.07 11.08 -22.06
N THR A 177 9.21 10.59 -22.55
CA THR A 177 9.27 9.45 -23.49
C THR A 177 9.62 8.12 -22.80
N ASP A 178 9.66 8.10 -21.46
CA ASP A 178 10.04 6.90 -20.72
C ASP A 178 8.96 5.82 -20.84
N THR A 179 9.39 4.55 -20.79
CA THR A 179 8.46 3.43 -20.80
C THR A 179 7.73 3.32 -19.45
N PRO A 180 6.50 2.74 -19.42
CA PRO A 180 5.79 2.51 -18.16
C PRO A 180 6.60 1.75 -17.10
N ALA A 181 7.51 0.87 -17.51
CA ALA A 181 8.41 0.14 -16.62
C ALA A 181 9.36 1.08 -15.87
N VAL A 182 10.05 1.96 -16.61
CA VAL A 182 10.97 2.95 -16.03
C VAL A 182 10.22 3.89 -15.09
N LEU A 183 9.01 4.32 -15.47
CA LEU A 183 8.18 5.18 -14.64
C LEU A 183 7.76 4.50 -13.33
N ALA A 184 7.33 3.24 -13.40
CA ALA A 184 6.91 2.46 -12.23
C ALA A 184 8.09 2.23 -11.26
N GLU A 185 9.27 1.85 -11.76
CA GLU A 185 10.46 1.63 -10.93
C GLU A 185 10.89 2.91 -10.21
N ARG A 186 10.94 4.04 -10.92
CA ARG A 186 11.29 5.35 -10.34
C ARG A 186 10.26 5.76 -9.28
N ALA A 187 8.98 5.58 -9.57
CA ALA A 187 7.91 5.94 -8.63
C ALA A 187 7.97 5.11 -7.34
N ILE A 188 8.22 3.81 -7.44
CA ILE A 188 8.38 2.93 -6.28
C ILE A 188 9.60 3.32 -5.45
N ALA A 189 10.73 3.59 -6.10
CA ALA A 189 11.95 3.99 -5.40
C ALA A 189 11.74 5.24 -4.54
N LEU A 190 11.06 6.26 -5.07
CA LEU A 190 10.71 7.49 -4.37
C LEU A 190 9.71 7.23 -3.23
N LEU A 191 8.64 6.49 -3.51
CA LEU A 191 7.62 6.18 -2.50
C LEU A 191 8.22 5.43 -1.30
N LEU A 192 9.04 4.41 -1.55
CA LEU A 192 9.66 3.62 -0.49
C LEU A 192 10.69 4.43 0.30
N ALA A 193 11.34 5.41 -0.30
CA ALA A 193 12.21 6.34 0.44
C ALA A 193 11.40 7.13 1.46
N ARG A 194 10.23 7.68 1.08
CA ARG A 194 9.34 8.41 1.98
C ARG A 194 8.66 7.54 3.02
N LEU A 195 8.27 6.31 2.69
CA LEU A 195 7.66 5.40 3.67
C LEU A 195 8.66 4.95 4.76
N ARG A 196 9.96 5.21 4.59
CA ARG A 196 11.01 4.90 5.56
C ARG A 196 11.48 6.10 6.39
N SER A 197 11.20 7.33 5.97
CA SER A 197 11.44 8.56 6.73
C SER A 197 10.37 8.78 7.80
#